data_AF-A0A958L599-F1
#
_entry.id   AF-A0A958L599-F1
#
_cell.length_a   1.000
_cell.length_b   1.000
_cell.length_c   1.000
_cell.angle_alpha   90.00
_cell.angle_beta   90.00
_cell.angle_gamma   90.00
#
_symmetry.space_group_name_H-M   'P 1'
#
loop_
_entity.id
_entity.type
_entity.pdbx_description
1 polymer ?
#
loop_
_entity_poly.entity_id
_entity_poly.type
_entity_poly.pdbx_seq_one_letter_code
_entity_poly.pdbx_strand_id
1 'polypeptide(L)'
;MQRSLVIFLSLIFFTFAAPAKLYKYNELEIKGYDELHKMVKALIQQAETVDLQAQKEAEKQDPMAEPDSTEAIEFLKEALRLIFSRPNKDNMVEKLLPEVRAELKSYSAFYDSIYDLVVEAVAGLGQKIPVVYKSTYIFVLENVMSEFRPLLKSDKEIQKIFFYIRDSDVKVPDDVRLDRKLRSMFKSQNPSETAKTIIDAELPKDDRKEKKKSFWQRLFG
;
A
#
# COMPACT_ATOMS: atom_id res chain seq x y z
N MET A 1 -14.43 -43.30 -40.66
CA MET A 1 -14.68 -42.92 -39.25
C MET A 1 -13.33 -42.74 -38.56
N GLN A 2 -12.85 -41.50 -38.46
CA GLN A 2 -11.59 -41.17 -37.80
C GLN A 2 -11.88 -39.93 -36.94
N ARG A 3 -11.92 -40.10 -35.62
CA ARG A 3 -12.15 -39.01 -34.66
C ARG A 3 -10.79 -38.55 -34.16
N SER A 4 -10.33 -37.40 -34.64
CA SER A 4 -9.15 -36.71 -34.13
C SER A 4 -9.47 -36.12 -32.76
N LEU A 5 -8.79 -36.64 -31.74
CA LEU A 5 -8.85 -36.18 -30.36
C LEU A 5 -7.91 -34.97 -30.22
N VAL A 6 -8.46 -33.77 -30.17
CA VAL A 6 -7.71 -32.53 -29.90
C VAL A 6 -7.55 -32.39 -28.39
N ILE A 7 -6.34 -32.66 -27.88
CA ILE A 7 -5.98 -32.41 -26.49
C ILE A 7 -5.56 -30.94 -26.37
N PHE A 8 -6.44 -30.12 -25.81
CA PHE A 8 -6.13 -28.74 -25.42
C PHE A 8 -5.42 -28.79 -24.05
N LEU A 9 -4.10 -28.70 -24.05
CA LEU A 9 -3.28 -28.62 -22.84
C LEU A 9 -3.23 -27.15 -22.41
N SER A 10 -4.10 -26.75 -21.48
CA SER A 10 -4.05 -25.41 -20.88
C SER A 10 -2.88 -25.33 -19.90
N LEU A 11 -1.77 -24.72 -20.32
CA LEU A 11 -0.71 -24.27 -19.42
C LEU A 11 -1.25 -23.17 -18.50
N ILE A 12 -1.55 -23.53 -17.25
CA ILE A 12 -1.81 -22.57 -16.19
C ILE A 12 -0.45 -22.00 -15.77
N PHE A 13 -0.14 -20.79 -16.23
CA PHE A 13 0.98 -20.01 -15.69
C PHE A 13 0.63 -19.62 -14.25
N PHE A 14 1.21 -20.36 -13.29
CA PHE A 14 1.19 -19.98 -11.89
C PHE A 14 2.20 -18.84 -11.71
N THR A 15 1.71 -17.60 -11.67
CA THR A 15 2.53 -16.44 -11.30
C THR A 15 2.86 -16.56 -9.82
N PHE A 16 4.11 -16.94 -9.53
CA PHE A 16 4.65 -16.87 -8.17
C PHE A 16 4.84 -15.40 -7.81
N ALA A 17 3.82 -14.77 -7.22
CA ALA A 17 4.00 -13.51 -6.53
C ALA A 17 5.00 -13.73 -5.39
N ALA A 18 6.15 -13.04 -5.44
CA ALA A 18 7.10 -13.06 -4.34
C ALA A 18 6.40 -12.56 -3.06
N PRO A 19 6.60 -13.21 -1.91
CA PRO A 19 5.97 -12.78 -0.68
C PRO A 19 6.44 -11.36 -0.35
N ALA A 20 5.49 -10.43 -0.21
CA ALA A 20 5.76 -9.06 0.18
C ALA A 20 6.58 -9.03 1.48
N LYS A 21 7.59 -8.16 1.51
CA LYS A 21 8.48 -8.09 2.67
C LYS A 21 7.74 -7.46 3.84
N LEU A 22 7.71 -8.17 4.95
CA LEU A 22 7.14 -7.67 6.19
C LEU A 22 8.20 -6.95 7.02
N TYR A 23 8.00 -5.64 7.18
CA TYR A 23 8.84 -4.81 8.05
C TYR A 23 8.37 -4.87 9.50
N LYS A 24 9.32 -4.80 10.45
CA LYS A 24 9.01 -4.62 11.86
C LYS A 24 9.20 -3.15 12.24
N TYR A 25 8.15 -2.53 12.76
CA TYR A 25 8.16 -1.10 13.08
C TYR A 25 9.30 -0.72 14.04
N ASN A 26 9.64 -1.59 15.00
CA ASN A 26 10.67 -1.34 16.02
C ASN A 26 12.09 -1.36 15.44
N GLU A 27 12.33 -2.12 14.37
CA GLU A 27 13.60 -2.10 13.64
C GLU A 27 13.73 -0.82 12.80
N LEU A 28 12.60 -0.24 12.35
CA LEU A 28 12.58 1.01 11.59
C LEU A 28 12.53 2.27 12.47
N GLU A 29 12.02 2.16 13.69
CA GLU A 29 11.94 3.27 14.66
C GLU A 29 13.34 3.76 15.05
N ILE A 30 14.31 2.86 15.17
CA ILE A 30 15.70 3.19 15.52
C ILE A 30 16.52 3.75 14.36
N LYS A 31 16.01 3.69 13.12
CA LYS A 31 16.72 4.18 11.93
C LYS A 31 16.54 5.68 11.81
N GLY A 32 17.67 6.37 11.66
CA GLY A 32 17.69 7.80 11.35
C GLY A 32 17.28 8.10 9.91
N TYR A 33 17.15 9.39 9.60
CA TYR A 33 16.83 9.86 8.26
C TYR A 33 17.79 9.32 7.19
N ASP A 34 19.10 9.45 7.41
CA ASP A 34 20.11 9.06 6.42
C ASP A 34 20.04 7.56 6.07
N GLU A 35 19.81 6.70 7.06
CA GLU A 35 19.66 5.26 6.84
C GLU A 35 18.40 4.94 6.03
N LEU A 36 17.27 5.53 6.41
CA LEU A 36 16.00 5.31 5.71
C LEU A 36 16.04 5.89 4.31
N HIS A 37 16.58 7.09 4.13
CA HIS A 37 16.77 7.72 2.83
C HIS A 37 17.64 6.86 1.92
N LYS A 38 18.75 6.32 2.45
CA LYS A 38 19.60 5.37 1.70
C LYS A 38 18.83 4.11 1.29
N MET A 39 18.01 3.55 2.18
CA MET A 39 17.19 2.37 1.86
C MET A 39 16.13 2.66 0.81
N VAL A 40 15.42 3.79 0.92
CA VAL A 40 14.43 4.25 -0.07
C VAL A 40 15.10 4.49 -1.42
N LYS A 41 16.22 5.19 -1.44
CA LYS A 41 16.99 5.46 -2.66
C LYS A 41 17.49 4.18 -3.33
N ALA A 42 17.90 3.17 -2.55
CA ALA A 42 18.30 1.89 -3.10
C ALA A 42 17.13 1.17 -3.80
N LEU A 43 15.90 1.28 -3.27
CA LEU A 43 14.70 0.72 -3.91
C LEU A 43 14.31 1.48 -5.17
N ILE A 44 14.40 2.82 -5.16
CA ILE A 44 14.18 3.65 -6.36
C ILE A 44 15.19 3.28 -7.46
N GLN A 45 16.47 3.16 -7.12
CA GLN A 45 17.50 2.75 -8.06
C GLN A 45 17.25 1.34 -8.62
N GLN A 46 16.74 0.41 -7.80
CA GLN A 46 16.36 -0.92 -8.27
C GLN A 46 15.20 -0.82 -9.28
N ALA A 47 14.16 -0.04 -8.97
CA ALA A 47 13.05 0.21 -9.88
C ALA A 47 13.53 0.77 -11.23
N GLU A 48 14.39 1.80 -11.22
CA GLU A 48 14.98 2.39 -12.43
C GLU A 48 15.78 1.34 -13.24
N THR A 49 16.61 0.52 -12.57
CA THR A 49 17.42 -0.48 -13.27
C THR A 49 16.58 -1.55 -13.94
N VAL A 50 15.49 -1.97 -13.29
CA VAL A 50 14.56 -2.98 -13.81
C VAL A 50 13.73 -2.42 -14.96
N ASP A 51 13.25 -1.18 -14.84
CA ASP A 51 12.50 -0.52 -15.91
C ASP A 51 13.36 -0.34 -17.18
N LEU A 52 14.63 0.05 -17.02
CA LEU A 52 15.58 0.13 -18.13
C LEU A 52 15.88 -1.24 -18.76
N GLN A 53 15.82 -2.33 -17.99
CA GLN A 53 15.96 -3.68 -18.52
C GLN A 53 14.71 -4.08 -19.31
N ALA A 54 13.52 -3.86 -18.75
CA ALA A 54 12.24 -4.13 -19.41
C ALA A 54 12.12 -3.38 -20.75
N GLN A 55 12.53 -2.11 -20.79
CA GLN A 55 12.57 -1.31 -22.03
C GLN A 55 13.49 -1.94 -23.09
N LYS A 56 14.73 -2.32 -22.71
CA LYS A 56 15.68 -2.95 -23.63
C LYS A 56 15.21 -4.32 -24.12
N GLU A 57 14.46 -5.06 -23.30
CA GLU A 57 13.91 -6.36 -23.67
C GLU A 57 12.71 -6.21 -24.60
N ALA A 58 11.82 -5.24 -24.34
CA ALA A 58 10.72 -4.89 -25.23
C ALA A 58 11.24 -4.46 -26.61
N GLU A 59 12.20 -3.54 -26.67
CA GLU A 59 12.81 -3.08 -27.93
C GLU A 59 13.44 -4.21 -28.76
N LYS A 60 14.02 -5.23 -28.11
CA LYS A 60 14.61 -6.40 -28.79
C LYS A 60 13.55 -7.34 -29.36
N GLN A 61 12.40 -7.46 -28.71
CA GLN A 61 11.32 -8.35 -29.12
C GLN A 61 10.44 -7.68 -30.19
N ASP A 62 10.02 -6.45 -29.95
CA ASP A 62 9.23 -5.62 -30.84
C ASP A 62 9.45 -4.12 -30.51
N PRO A 63 10.01 -3.32 -31.43
CA PRO A 63 10.21 -1.88 -31.24
C PRO A 63 8.95 -1.07 -30.91
N MET A 64 7.75 -1.64 -31.09
CA MET A 64 6.46 -1.01 -30.77
C MET A 64 5.80 -1.57 -29.51
N ALA A 65 6.41 -2.55 -28.82
CA ALA A 65 5.86 -3.10 -27.58
C ALA A 65 6.06 -2.12 -26.40
N GLU A 66 5.01 -1.97 -25.59
CA GLU A 66 5.12 -1.22 -24.33
C GLU A 66 5.92 -2.04 -23.31
N PRO A 67 6.86 -1.41 -22.58
CA PRO A 67 7.62 -2.10 -21.55
C PRO A 67 6.73 -2.48 -20.38
N ASP A 68 6.93 -3.69 -19.84
CA ASP A 68 6.26 -4.11 -18.60
C ASP A 68 6.99 -3.51 -17.39
N SER A 69 6.44 -2.42 -16.86
CA SER A 69 6.97 -1.74 -15.67
C SER A 69 6.44 -2.31 -14.34
N THR A 70 5.76 -3.47 -14.35
CA THR A 70 5.15 -4.05 -13.14
C THR A 70 6.18 -4.29 -12.03
N GLU A 71 7.35 -4.83 -12.36
CA GLU A 71 8.38 -5.11 -11.37
C GLU A 71 8.99 -3.82 -10.79
N ALA A 72 9.16 -2.78 -11.59
CA ALA A 72 9.60 -1.47 -11.12
C ALA A 72 8.60 -0.86 -10.12
N ILE A 73 7.30 -0.97 -10.41
CA ILE A 73 6.24 -0.51 -9.51
C ILE A 73 6.28 -1.27 -8.18
N GLU A 74 6.58 -2.58 -8.16
CA GLU A 74 6.69 -3.35 -6.92
C GLU A 74 7.85 -2.90 -6.02
N PHE A 75 8.99 -2.52 -6.58
CA PHE A 75 10.08 -1.89 -5.80
C PHE A 75 9.67 -0.53 -5.21
N LEU A 76 8.88 0.24 -5.93
CA LEU A 76 8.36 1.51 -5.42
C LEU A 76 7.28 1.31 -4.34
N LYS A 77 6.42 0.29 -4.49
CA LYS A 77 5.48 -0.13 -3.42
C LYS A 77 6.23 -0.59 -2.18
N GLU A 78 7.34 -1.29 -2.34
CA GLU A 78 8.22 -1.69 -1.24
C GLU A 78 8.81 -0.46 -0.53
N ALA A 79 9.18 0.59 -1.27
CA ALA A 79 9.62 1.85 -0.67
C ALA A 79 8.50 2.53 0.13
N LEU A 80 7.26 2.50 -0.37
CA LEU A 80 6.10 2.98 0.39
C LEU A 80 5.88 2.14 1.66
N ARG A 81 5.94 0.80 1.58
CA ARG A 81 5.87 -0.09 2.75
C ARG A 81 6.89 0.32 3.80
N LEU A 82 8.15 0.53 3.40
CA LEU A 82 9.22 0.96 4.29
C LEU A 82 8.90 2.29 5.00
N ILE A 83 8.45 3.29 4.23
CA ILE A 83 8.15 4.64 4.76
C ILE A 83 6.98 4.60 5.74
N PHE A 84 5.88 3.93 5.39
CA PHE A 84 4.66 3.93 6.19
C PHE A 84 4.68 2.96 7.38
N SER A 85 5.61 2.00 7.42
CA SER A 85 5.68 0.96 8.47
C SER A 85 6.18 1.44 9.84
N ARG A 86 6.72 2.67 9.94
CA ARG A 86 7.34 3.17 11.19
C ARG A 86 6.47 4.19 11.91
N PRO A 87 6.58 4.36 13.23
CA PRO A 87 5.95 5.49 13.91
C PRO A 87 6.49 6.82 13.39
N ASN A 88 5.62 7.76 13.01
CA ASN A 88 6.02 9.03 12.38
C ASN A 88 6.08 10.20 13.37
N LYS A 89 6.86 10.08 14.47
CA LYS A 89 7.00 11.15 15.49
C LYS A 89 7.87 12.34 15.04
N ASP A 90 8.72 12.09 14.05
CA ASP A 90 9.81 12.94 13.56
C ASP A 90 9.58 13.41 12.10
N ASN A 91 8.35 13.25 11.60
CA ASN A 91 7.90 13.62 10.26
C ASN A 91 8.78 13.03 9.14
N MET A 92 9.23 11.78 9.26
CA MET A 92 9.99 11.12 8.19
C MET A 92 9.12 10.79 6.98
N VAL A 93 7.83 10.51 7.15
CA VAL A 93 6.92 10.24 6.02
C VAL A 93 6.90 11.43 5.07
N GLU A 94 6.68 12.64 5.60
CA GLU A 94 6.66 13.89 4.83
C GLU A 94 7.99 14.15 4.10
N LYS A 95 9.12 13.76 4.69
CA LYS A 95 10.46 13.97 4.10
C LYS A 95 10.78 12.97 2.99
N LEU A 96 10.39 11.70 3.15
CA LEU A 96 10.80 10.61 2.25
C LEU A 96 9.79 10.32 1.15
N LEU A 97 8.49 10.54 1.41
CA LEU A 97 7.42 10.24 0.46
C LEU A 97 7.51 11.02 -0.87
N PRO A 98 7.93 12.31 -0.92
CA PRO A 98 7.93 13.07 -2.18
C PRO A 98 8.73 12.42 -3.30
N GLU A 99 9.88 11.81 -2.98
CA GLU A 99 10.74 11.13 -3.96
C GLU A 99 10.01 9.92 -4.56
N VAL A 100 9.52 9.01 -3.72
CA VAL A 100 8.79 7.80 -4.17
C VAL A 100 7.49 8.18 -4.91
N ARG A 101 6.81 9.24 -4.48
CA ARG A 101 5.61 9.76 -5.14
C ARG A 101 5.91 10.29 -6.54
N ALA A 102 7.04 10.95 -6.75
CA ALA A 102 7.42 11.45 -8.06
C ALA A 102 7.63 10.29 -9.04
N GLU A 103 8.33 9.24 -8.59
CA GLU A 103 8.55 8.02 -9.40
C GLU A 103 7.22 7.30 -9.69
N LEU A 104 6.39 7.02 -8.69
CA LEU A 104 5.11 6.34 -8.93
C LEU A 104 4.14 7.12 -9.81
N LYS A 105 4.27 8.46 -9.89
CA LYS A 105 3.47 9.29 -10.79
C LYS A 105 3.85 9.08 -12.25
N SER A 106 5.11 8.79 -12.58
CA SER A 106 5.51 8.51 -13.97
C SER A 106 4.79 7.27 -14.52
N TYR A 107 4.54 6.29 -13.64
CA TYR A 107 3.80 5.07 -13.93
C TYR A 107 2.27 5.18 -13.73
N SER A 108 1.75 6.36 -13.37
CA SER A 108 0.34 6.54 -12.94
C SER A 108 -0.13 5.58 -11.82
N ALA A 109 0.81 5.00 -11.07
CA ALA A 109 0.56 3.91 -10.12
C ALA A 109 0.48 4.38 -8.66
N PHE A 110 0.59 5.69 -8.39
CA PHE A 110 0.70 6.22 -7.03
C PHE A 110 -0.52 5.88 -6.15
N TYR A 111 -1.73 6.19 -6.60
CA TYR A 111 -2.93 5.97 -5.79
C TYR A 111 -3.22 4.47 -5.62
N ASP A 112 -3.04 3.69 -6.68
CA ASP A 112 -3.22 2.23 -6.64
C ASP A 112 -2.23 1.59 -5.67
N SER A 113 -0.97 2.05 -5.66
CA SER A 113 0.05 1.56 -4.72
C SER A 113 -0.28 1.87 -3.26
N ILE A 114 -0.84 3.05 -2.97
CA ILE A 114 -1.30 3.39 -1.61
C ILE A 114 -2.53 2.56 -1.24
N TYR A 115 -3.46 2.37 -2.18
CA TYR A 115 -4.65 1.55 -1.95
C TYR A 115 -4.27 0.10 -1.68
N ASP A 116 -3.42 -0.51 -2.50
CA ASP A 116 -2.88 -1.86 -2.32
C ASP A 116 -2.21 -2.02 -0.94
N LEU A 117 -1.40 -1.03 -0.53
CA LEU A 117 -0.75 -1.02 0.78
C LEU A 117 -1.77 -1.01 1.93
N VAL A 118 -2.86 -0.25 1.78
CA VAL A 118 -3.95 -0.22 2.76
C VAL A 118 -4.73 -1.53 2.78
N VAL A 119 -5.02 -2.11 1.62
CA VAL A 119 -5.68 -3.42 1.49
C VAL A 119 -4.83 -4.49 2.16
N GLU A 120 -3.52 -4.51 1.89
CA GLU A 120 -2.56 -5.40 2.52
C GLU A 120 -2.57 -5.25 4.04
N ALA A 121 -2.51 -4.02 4.55
CA ALA A 121 -2.50 -3.75 5.98
C ALA A 121 -3.79 -4.18 6.68
N VAL A 122 -4.95 -3.90 6.09
CA VAL A 122 -6.25 -4.35 6.60
C VAL A 122 -6.32 -5.88 6.63
N ALA A 123 -5.93 -6.55 5.55
CA ALA A 123 -5.93 -8.01 5.46
C ALA A 123 -4.98 -8.63 6.49
N GLY A 124 -3.78 -8.07 6.64
CA GLY A 124 -2.74 -8.55 7.56
C GLY A 124 -3.16 -8.53 9.03
N LEU A 125 -4.03 -7.60 9.44
CA LEU A 125 -4.56 -7.55 10.81
C LEU A 125 -5.45 -8.75 11.15
N GLY A 126 -6.16 -9.31 10.16
CA GLY A 126 -6.98 -10.51 10.29
C GLY A 126 -6.20 -11.82 10.29
N GLN A 127 -4.92 -11.80 9.87
CA GLN A 127 -4.11 -13.01 9.75
C GLN A 127 -3.50 -13.48 11.08
N LYS A 128 -3.08 -14.74 11.13
CA LYS A 128 -2.34 -15.34 12.25
C LYS A 128 -0.83 -15.07 12.12
N ILE A 129 -0.45 -13.81 12.17
CA ILE A 129 0.94 -13.34 12.11
C ILE A 129 1.42 -12.82 13.48
N PRO A 130 2.74 -12.76 13.74
CA PRO A 130 3.28 -12.21 14.99
C PRO A 130 2.80 -10.77 15.27
N VAL A 131 2.59 -10.48 16.56
CA VAL A 131 2.05 -9.20 17.06
C VAL A 131 2.80 -7.98 16.52
N VAL A 132 4.13 -8.06 16.43
CA VAL A 132 4.98 -6.96 15.91
C VAL A 132 4.58 -6.53 14.49
N TYR A 133 4.19 -7.48 13.63
CA TYR A 133 3.79 -7.18 12.26
C TYR A 133 2.38 -6.59 12.20
N LYS A 134 1.47 -7.05 13.06
CA LYS A 134 0.17 -6.39 13.22
C LYS A 134 0.33 -4.95 13.71
N SER A 135 1.23 -4.71 14.67
CA SER A 135 1.59 -3.36 15.10
C SER A 135 2.11 -2.51 13.92
N THR A 136 2.98 -3.07 13.07
CA THR A 136 3.44 -2.42 11.82
C THR A 136 2.26 -2.02 10.93
N TYR A 137 1.33 -2.94 10.66
CA TYR A 137 0.17 -2.64 9.80
C TYR A 137 -0.72 -1.53 10.37
N ILE A 138 -0.83 -1.41 11.69
CA ILE A 138 -1.54 -0.28 12.29
C ILE A 138 -0.80 1.04 12.03
N PHE A 139 0.53 1.07 12.15
CA PHE A 139 1.31 2.27 11.80
C PHE A 139 1.14 2.65 10.33
N VAL A 140 1.09 1.67 9.42
CA VAL A 140 0.81 1.92 8.01
C VAL A 140 -0.52 2.67 7.86
N LEU A 141 -1.60 2.16 8.45
CA LEU A 141 -2.92 2.79 8.37
C LEU A 141 -2.94 4.19 9.02
N GLU A 142 -2.34 4.34 10.19
CA GLU A 142 -2.25 5.62 10.91
C GLU A 142 -1.49 6.67 10.09
N ASN A 143 -0.34 6.30 9.53
CA ASN A 143 0.49 7.21 8.77
C ASN A 143 -0.13 7.58 7.42
N VAL A 144 -0.75 6.65 6.71
CA VAL A 144 -1.49 6.94 5.47
C VAL A 144 -2.62 7.91 5.76
N MET A 145 -3.42 7.68 6.82
CA MET A 145 -4.47 8.62 7.19
C MET A 145 -3.92 9.99 7.60
N SER A 146 -2.81 10.03 8.34
CA SER A 146 -2.21 11.31 8.75
C SER A 146 -1.70 12.11 7.56
N GLU A 147 -0.97 11.46 6.65
CA GLU A 147 -0.34 12.07 5.49
C GLU A 147 -1.36 12.63 4.50
N PHE A 148 -2.41 11.85 4.20
CA PHE A 148 -3.37 12.22 3.15
C PHE A 148 -4.62 12.95 3.67
N ARG A 149 -4.78 13.12 4.98
CA ARG A 149 -5.89 13.89 5.56
C ARG A 149 -6.05 15.29 4.93
N PRO A 150 -4.99 16.09 4.67
CA PRO A 150 -5.13 17.40 4.04
C PRO A 150 -5.77 17.35 2.64
N LEU A 151 -5.64 16.22 1.94
CA LEU A 151 -6.16 16.03 0.57
C LEU A 151 -7.59 15.45 0.55
N LEU A 152 -8.13 15.03 1.69
CA LEU A 152 -9.39 14.30 1.76
C LEU A 152 -10.58 15.08 1.15
N LYS A 153 -10.59 16.41 1.27
CA LYS A 153 -11.67 17.26 0.71
C LYS A 153 -11.59 17.40 -0.81
N SER A 154 -10.39 17.39 -1.39
CA SER A 154 -10.16 17.73 -2.79
C SER A 154 -9.93 16.50 -3.69
N ASP A 155 -9.54 15.37 -3.12
CA ASP A 155 -9.11 14.20 -3.87
C ASP A 155 -10.02 12.98 -3.63
N LYS A 156 -10.73 12.56 -4.69
CA LYS A 156 -11.67 11.43 -4.64
C LYS A 156 -10.98 10.07 -4.48
N GLU A 157 -9.76 9.91 -4.96
CA GLU A 157 -9.03 8.66 -4.78
C GLU A 157 -8.61 8.50 -3.31
N ILE A 158 -8.19 9.59 -2.68
CA ILE A 158 -7.94 9.61 -1.23
C ILE A 158 -9.22 9.34 -0.43
N GLN A 159 -10.37 9.90 -0.83
CA GLN A 159 -11.65 9.60 -0.18
C GLN A 159 -11.95 8.09 -0.20
N LYS A 160 -11.76 7.42 -1.34
CA LYS A 160 -11.97 5.97 -1.44
C LYS A 160 -11.09 5.20 -0.46
N ILE A 161 -9.82 5.57 -0.33
CA ILE A 161 -8.89 4.94 0.63
C ILE A 161 -9.43 5.08 2.07
N PHE A 162 -9.86 6.28 2.47
CA PHE A 162 -10.41 6.51 3.81
C PHE A 162 -11.73 5.76 4.04
N PHE A 163 -12.63 5.71 3.04
CA PHE A 163 -13.87 4.96 3.12
C PHE A 163 -13.60 3.46 3.25
N TYR A 164 -12.63 2.93 2.49
CA TYR A 164 -12.22 1.54 2.62
C TYR A 164 -11.73 1.21 4.03
N ILE A 165 -10.86 2.04 4.62
CA ILE A 165 -10.38 1.84 6.01
C ILE A 165 -11.55 1.89 7.01
N ARG A 166 -12.45 2.86 6.87
CA ARG A 166 -13.64 2.99 7.72
C ARG A 166 -14.53 1.76 7.64
N ASP A 167 -14.81 1.29 6.42
CA ASP A 167 -15.82 0.26 6.15
C ASP A 167 -15.27 -1.16 6.34
N SER A 168 -13.96 -1.30 6.50
CA SER A 168 -13.29 -2.58 6.79
C SER A 168 -13.52 -3.12 8.22
N ASP A 169 -14.12 -2.34 9.13
CA ASP A 169 -14.36 -2.70 10.55
C ASP A 169 -13.13 -3.36 11.22
N VAL A 170 -11.97 -2.75 11.04
CA VAL A 170 -10.70 -3.27 11.54
C VAL A 170 -10.75 -3.30 13.07
N LYS A 171 -10.57 -4.48 13.65
CA LYS A 171 -10.44 -4.65 15.10
C LYS A 171 -8.98 -4.79 15.47
N VAL A 172 -8.49 -3.90 16.32
CA VAL A 172 -7.15 -4.01 16.90
C VAL A 172 -7.18 -5.07 18.01
N PRO A 173 -6.44 -6.19 17.85
CA PRO A 173 -6.36 -7.23 18.88
C PRO A 173 -5.76 -6.70 20.19
N ASP A 174 -6.19 -7.26 21.34
CA ASP A 174 -5.76 -6.77 22.65
C ASP A 174 -4.28 -6.99 22.94
N ASP A 175 -3.69 -8.05 22.40
CA ASP A 175 -2.25 -8.31 22.45
C ASP A 175 -1.44 -7.23 21.71
N VAL A 176 -1.93 -6.75 20.57
CA VAL A 176 -1.36 -5.62 19.83
C VAL A 176 -1.50 -4.32 20.61
N ARG A 177 -2.66 -4.06 21.23
CA ARG A 177 -2.84 -2.89 22.11
C ARG A 177 -1.87 -2.90 23.27
N LEU A 178 -1.68 -4.06 23.89
CA LEU A 178 -0.77 -4.24 25.01
C LEU A 178 0.69 -4.05 24.58
N ASP A 179 1.11 -4.66 23.48
CA ASP A 179 2.46 -4.55 22.94
C ASP A 179 2.82 -3.09 22.62
N ARG A 180 1.94 -2.36 21.90
CA ARG A 180 2.12 -0.95 21.57
C ARG A 180 2.21 -0.06 22.81
N LYS A 181 1.42 -0.35 23.85
CA LYS A 181 1.45 0.36 25.14
C LYS A 181 2.76 0.09 25.91
N LEU A 182 3.20 -1.16 25.97
CA LEU A 182 4.38 -1.56 26.72
C LEU A 182 5.69 -1.08 26.08
N ARG A 183 5.82 -1.20 24.76
CA ARG A 183 7.09 -0.92 24.07
C ARG A 183 7.34 0.55 23.82
N SER A 184 6.29 1.31 23.54
CA SER A 184 6.46 2.65 23.00
C SER A 184 5.39 3.64 23.49
N MET A 185 4.59 3.23 24.49
CA MET A 185 3.49 4.01 25.09
C MET A 185 2.49 4.56 24.08
N PHE A 186 2.34 3.91 22.93
CA PHE A 186 1.40 4.35 21.91
C PHE A 186 -0.03 4.03 22.33
N LYS A 187 -0.91 5.04 22.25
CA LYS A 187 -2.35 4.82 22.35
C LYS A 187 -2.80 4.22 21.03
N SER A 188 -3.18 2.94 21.05
CA SER A 188 -3.75 2.29 19.88
C SER A 188 -5.18 2.78 19.68
N GLN A 189 -5.39 3.65 18.70
CA GLN A 189 -6.74 3.94 18.22
C GLN A 189 -7.15 2.87 17.21
N ASN A 190 -8.45 2.62 17.12
CA ASN A 190 -8.98 1.74 16.10
C ASN A 190 -8.92 2.47 14.74
N PRO A 191 -8.21 1.95 13.71
CA PRO A 191 -8.05 2.63 12.43
C PRO A 191 -9.39 2.97 11.75
N SER A 192 -10.39 2.10 11.83
CA SER A 192 -11.71 2.34 11.23
C SER A 192 -12.48 3.45 11.96
N GLU A 193 -12.38 3.52 13.29
CA GLU A 193 -12.97 4.62 14.08
C GLU A 193 -12.25 5.96 13.83
N THR A 194 -10.93 5.92 13.70
CA THR A 194 -10.12 7.10 13.35
C THR A 194 -10.50 7.60 11.96
N ALA A 195 -10.58 6.71 10.96
CA ALA A 195 -11.01 7.05 9.61
C ALA A 195 -12.41 7.68 9.62
N LYS A 196 -13.36 7.09 10.35
CA LYS A 196 -14.71 7.63 10.53
C LYS A 196 -14.68 9.05 11.09
N THR A 197 -13.93 9.27 12.16
CA THR A 197 -13.81 10.56 12.83
C THR A 197 -13.22 11.62 11.89
N ILE A 198 -12.20 11.26 11.11
CA ILE A 198 -11.60 12.18 10.12
C ILE A 198 -12.60 12.51 9.01
N ILE A 199 -13.29 11.51 8.45
CA ILE A 199 -14.33 11.71 7.44
C ILE A 199 -15.44 12.64 7.97
N ASP A 200 -15.92 12.40 9.20
CA ASP A 200 -16.97 13.19 9.84
C ASP A 200 -16.52 14.63 10.17
N ALA A 201 -15.22 14.85 10.36
CA ALA A 201 -14.67 16.19 10.62
C ALA A 201 -14.42 16.97 9.32
N GLU A 202 -13.91 16.31 8.28
CA GLU A 202 -13.42 16.98 7.07
C GLU A 202 -14.47 17.04 5.94
N LEU A 203 -15.36 16.06 5.81
CA LEU A 203 -16.31 16.03 4.68
C LEU A 203 -17.68 16.66 5.05
N PRO A 204 -18.32 17.39 4.10
CA PRO A 204 -19.71 17.80 4.22
C PRO A 204 -20.64 16.59 4.46
N LYS A 205 -21.76 16.79 5.14
CA LYS A 205 -22.68 15.68 5.52
C LYS A 205 -23.13 14.82 4.34
N ASP A 206 -23.32 15.44 3.19
CA ASP A 206 -23.81 14.78 1.98
C ASP A 206 -22.75 13.85 1.36
N ASP A 207 -21.47 14.17 1.54
CA ASP A 207 -20.34 13.42 0.96
C ASP A 207 -19.86 12.26 1.86
N ARG A 208 -20.31 12.19 3.12
CA ARG A 208 -19.90 11.15 4.07
C ARG A 208 -20.43 9.77 3.75
N LYS A 209 -21.54 9.70 3.01
CA LYS A 209 -22.13 8.45 2.53
C LYS A 209 -21.57 8.18 1.14
N GLU A 210 -20.59 7.30 1.06
CA GLU A 210 -20.21 6.74 -0.24
C GLU A 210 -21.49 6.17 -0.87
N LYS A 211 -21.81 6.59 -2.10
CA LYS A 211 -23.01 6.13 -2.81
C LYS A 211 -22.86 4.62 -3.06
N LYS A 212 -23.23 3.78 -2.09
CA LYS A 212 -23.14 2.31 -2.10
C LYS A 212 -23.67 1.65 -3.38
N LYS A 213 -24.51 2.36 -4.14
CA LYS A 213 -25.06 1.91 -5.42
C LYS A 213 -24.07 1.92 -6.60
N SER A 214 -23.01 2.74 -6.61
CA SER A 214 -22.11 2.83 -7.79
C SER A 214 -20.93 1.85 -7.77
N PHE A 215 -20.50 1.41 -6.58
CA PHE A 215 -19.34 0.54 -6.41
C PHE A 215 -19.60 -0.88 -6.96
N TRP A 216 -20.73 -1.51 -6.60
CA TRP A 216 -21.10 -2.84 -7.11
C TRP A 216 -21.48 -2.83 -8.60
N GLN A 217 -21.99 -1.71 -9.13
CA GLN A 217 -22.29 -1.55 -10.56
C GLN A 217 -21.06 -1.34 -11.44
N ARG A 218 -19.91 -0.94 -10.86
CA ARG A 218 -18.64 -0.75 -11.60
C ARG A 218 -17.69 -1.94 -11.50
N LEU A 219 -17.86 -2.79 -10.50
CA LEU A 219 -17.06 -4.02 -10.32
C LEU A 219 -17.67 -5.25 -11.04
N PHE A 220 -18.95 -5.21 -11.37
CA PHE A 220 -19.68 -6.35 -11.97
C PHE A 220 -20.59 -5.96 -13.15
N GLY A 221 -20.44 -4.76 -13.71
CA GLY A 221 -21.15 -4.29 -14.90
C GLY A 221 -20.14 -3.87 -15.96
#